data_AF-A0A1D9QIV1-F1
#
_entry.id   AF-A0A1D9QIV1-F1
#
_cell.length_a   1.000
_cell.length_b   1.000
_cell.length_c   1.000
_cell.angle_alpha   90.00
_cell.angle_beta   90.00
_cell.angle_gamma   90.00
#
_symmetry.space_group_name_H-M   'P 1'
#
loop_
_entity.id
_entity.type
_entity.pdbx_description
1 polymer ?
#
loop_
_entity_poly.entity_id
_entity_poly.type
_entity_poly.pdbx_seq_one_letter_code
_entity_poly.pdbx_strand_id
1 'polypeptide(L)'
;METQSKEARIILAIEAIRKSKNLTITKAAKVYSVPRSTLRNRINNRNNQMEIRANGYKITELEEKVLLQYIIDMDDRGFTPKLSGVEDMANYILQSRGAKRVKLYLHF
;
A
#
# COMPACT_ATOMS: atom_id res chain seq x y z
N MET A 1 -4.66 -25.91 11.69
CA MET A 1 -4.93 -24.71 12.53
C MET A 1 -4.32 -23.53 11.81
N GLU A 2 -5.12 -22.71 11.15
CA GLU A 2 -4.63 -21.58 10.36
C GLU A 2 -3.95 -20.57 11.28
N THR A 3 -2.63 -20.44 11.13
CA THR A 3 -1.86 -19.39 11.77
C THR A 3 -2.21 -18.07 11.09
N GLN A 4 -3.32 -17.47 11.50
CA GLN A 4 -3.72 -16.15 11.04
C GLN A 4 -2.54 -15.19 11.20
N SER A 5 -2.09 -14.58 10.10
CA SER A 5 -0.92 -13.71 10.07
C SER A 5 -1.03 -12.64 11.16
N LYS A 6 0.09 -12.31 11.82
CA LYS A 6 0.12 -11.27 12.86
C LYS A 6 -0.43 -9.94 12.33
N GLU A 7 -0.21 -9.65 11.04
CA GLU A 7 -0.72 -8.45 10.38
C GLU A 7 -2.25 -8.48 10.21
N ALA A 8 -2.83 -9.64 9.89
CA ALA A 8 -4.28 -9.79 9.77
C ALA A 8 -5.00 -9.49 11.10
N ARG A 9 -4.41 -9.90 12.24
CA ARG A 9 -4.95 -9.59 13.57
C ARG A 9 -4.87 -8.10 13.90
N ILE A 10 -3.81 -7.42 13.46
CA ILE A 10 -3.63 -5.97 13.62
C ILE A 10 -4.69 -5.21 12.81
N ILE A 11 -4.92 -5.60 11.55
CA ILE A 11 -5.92 -4.97 10.67
C ILE A 11 -7.32 -5.12 11.28
N LEU A 12 -7.70 -6.34 11.67
CA LEU A 12 -9.00 -6.62 12.31
C LEU A 12 -9.21 -5.82 13.59
N ALA A 13 -8.17 -5.68 14.42
CA ALA A 13 -8.25 -4.91 15.65
C ALA A 13 -8.42 -3.39 15.39
N ILE A 14 -7.82 -2.86 14.33
CA ILE A 14 -7.98 -1.45 13.93
C ILE A 14 -9.38 -1.21 13.37
N GLU A 15 -9.88 -2.11 12.53
CA GLU A 15 -11.23 -2.05 12.00
C GLU A 15 -12.28 -2.10 13.12
N ALA A 16 -12.09 -2.98 14.11
CA ALA A 16 -12.96 -3.08 15.27
C ALA A 16 -13.03 -1.76 16.05
N ILE A 17 -11.88 -1.12 16.32
CA ILE A 17 -11.82 0.19 17.00
C ILE A 17 -12.50 1.28 16.17
N ARG A 18 -12.30 1.30 14.84
CA ARG A 18 -12.93 2.29 13.95
C ARG A 18 -14.44 2.11 13.87
N LYS A 19 -14.93 0.86 13.81
CA LYS A 19 -16.35 0.54 13.70
C LYS A 19 -17.11 0.75 15.00
N SER A 20 -16.44 0.62 16.15
CA SER A 20 -17.08 0.73 17.46
C SER A 20 -16.48 1.86 18.30
N LYS A 21 -17.25 2.94 18.47
CA LYS A 21 -16.86 4.13 19.27
C LYS A 21 -16.49 3.82 20.73
N ASN A 22 -16.95 2.70 21.28
CA ASN A 22 -16.76 2.32 22.69
C ASN A 22 -15.57 1.38 22.94
N LEU A 23 -14.87 0.96 21.87
CA LEU A 23 -13.86 -0.09 21.97
C LEU A 23 -12.48 0.56 22.04
N THR A 24 -11.89 0.50 23.22
CA THR A 24 -10.58 1.09 23.50
C THR A 24 -9.45 0.22 22.94
N ILE A 25 -8.31 0.83 22.63
CA ILE A 25 -7.09 0.15 22.17
C ILE A 25 -6.73 -1.03 23.08
N THR A 26 -6.89 -0.87 24.40
CA THR A 26 -6.60 -1.92 25.38
C THR A 26 -7.53 -3.13 25.25
N LYS A 27 -8.83 -2.90 25.03
CA LYS A 27 -9.81 -3.97 24.84
C LYS A 27 -9.55 -4.70 23.53
N ALA A 28 -9.32 -3.97 22.44
CA ALA A 28 -8.98 -4.57 21.15
C ALA A 28 -7.69 -5.40 21.22
N ALA A 29 -6.64 -4.86 21.85
CA ALA A 29 -5.36 -5.56 22.03
C ALA A 29 -5.53 -6.92 22.72
N LYS A 30 -6.39 -7.00 23.75
CA LYS A 30 -6.72 -8.25 24.44
C LYS A 30 -7.53 -9.21 23.57
N VAL A 31 -8.58 -8.72 22.91
CA VAL A 31 -9.49 -9.55 22.09
C VAL A 31 -8.74 -10.17 20.90
N TYR A 32 -7.91 -9.39 20.22
CA TYR A 32 -7.20 -9.83 19.02
C TYR A 32 -5.79 -10.36 19.31
N SER A 33 -5.39 -10.46 20.58
CA SER A 33 -4.05 -10.92 21.01
C SER A 33 -2.90 -10.17 20.33
N VAL A 34 -2.99 -8.83 20.28
CA VAL A 34 -1.99 -7.95 19.67
C VAL A 34 -1.37 -7.05 20.75
N PRO A 35 -0.05 -6.80 20.77
CA PRO A 35 0.55 -5.87 21.72
C PRO A 35 -0.06 -4.47 21.61
N ARG A 36 -0.43 -3.89 22.75
CA ARG A 36 -1.04 -2.55 22.82
C ARG A 36 -0.16 -1.47 22.18
N SER A 37 1.16 -1.55 22.37
CA SER A 37 2.13 -0.61 21.79
C SER A 37 2.11 -0.67 20.26
N THR A 38 2.06 -1.87 19.67
CA THR A 38 1.93 -2.08 18.23
C THR A 38 0.63 -1.48 17.71
N LEU A 39 -0.50 -1.77 18.37
CA LEU A 39 -1.81 -1.25 17.96
C LEU A 39 -1.89 0.27 18.05
N ARG A 40 -1.35 0.87 19.13
CA ARG A 40 -1.31 2.33 19.32
C ARG A 40 -0.45 3.00 18.25
N ASN A 41 0.72 2.45 17.95
CA ASN A 41 1.60 2.97 16.90
C ASN A 41 0.88 2.94 15.54
N ARG A 42 0.22 1.82 15.21
CA ARG A 42 -0.49 1.64 13.94
C ARG A 42 -1.68 2.59 13.78
N ILE A 43 -2.45 2.85 14.85
CA ILE A 43 -3.58 3.80 14.83
C ILE A 43 -3.11 5.25 14.70
N ASN A 44 -1.99 5.62 15.32
CA ASN A 44 -1.44 6.97 15.29
C ASN A 44 -0.64 7.27 14.00
N ASN A 45 -0.90 6.56 12.90
CA ASN A 45 -0.19 6.70 11.62
C ASN A 45 1.34 6.56 11.71
N ARG A 46 1.88 5.76 12.67
CA ARG A 46 3.14 5.06 12.35
C ARG A 46 2.77 3.98 11.35
N ASN A 47 2.63 4.42 10.09
CA ASN A 47 2.52 3.55 8.94
C ASN A 47 3.62 2.51 9.06
N ASN A 48 3.29 1.25 8.76
CA ASN A 48 4.26 0.16 8.79
C ASN A 48 5.51 0.61 8.04
N GLN A 49 6.72 0.26 8.44
CA GLN A 49 7.91 0.57 7.61
C GLN A 49 7.79 -0.04 6.19
N MET A 50 6.84 -0.96 5.98
CA MET A 50 6.43 -1.50 4.68
C MET A 50 5.48 -0.56 3.89
N GLU A 51 4.69 0.28 4.55
CA GLU A 51 3.84 1.33 3.94
C GLU A 51 4.53 2.71 3.89
N ILE A 52 5.46 2.98 4.81
CA ILE A 52 6.42 4.07 4.69
C ILE A 52 7.35 3.66 3.56
N ARG A 53 7.04 4.15 2.35
CA ARG A 53 7.89 4.07 1.17
C ARG A 53 9.36 4.17 1.61
N ALA A 54 10.13 3.11 1.37
CA ALA A 54 11.58 3.19 1.48
C ALA A 54 12.07 4.41 0.67
N ASN A 55 13.09 5.13 1.15
CA ASN A 55 13.63 6.36 0.55
C ASN A 55 14.24 6.20 -0.88
N GLY A 56 13.75 5.26 -1.70
CA GLY A 56 14.24 4.93 -3.04
C GLY A 56 13.18 4.88 -4.15
N TYR A 57 11.90 5.14 -3.87
CA TYR A 57 10.87 5.18 -4.92
C TYR A 57 11.06 6.42 -5.80
N LYS A 58 11.39 6.19 -7.08
CA LYS A 58 11.52 7.26 -8.08
C LYS A 58 10.15 7.86 -8.42
N ILE A 59 9.06 7.12 -8.33
CA ILE A 59 7.72 7.57 -8.74
C ILE A 59 6.95 8.13 -7.54
N THR A 60 6.34 9.31 -7.67
CA THR A 60 5.54 9.95 -6.60
C THR A 60 4.15 9.33 -6.48
N GLU A 61 3.40 9.62 -5.40
CA GLU A 61 2.03 9.09 -5.23
C GLU A 61 1.08 9.54 -6.33
N LEU A 62 1.22 10.80 -6.76
CA LEU A 62 0.41 11.35 -7.85
C LEU A 62 0.73 10.65 -9.17
N GLU A 63 2.02 10.42 -9.45
CA GLU A 63 2.49 9.73 -10.64
C GLU A 63 2.05 8.26 -10.66
N GLU A 64 2.03 7.59 -9.50
CA GLU A 64 1.52 6.23 -9.35
C GLU A 64 0.02 6.16 -9.60
N LYS A 65 -0.77 7.12 -9.12
CA LYS A 65 -2.22 7.22 -9.43
C LYS A 65 -2.47 7.37 -10.92
N VAL A 66 -1.66 8.19 -11.61
CA VAL A 66 -1.74 8.34 -13.08
C VAL A 66 -1.42 7.02 -13.79
N LEU A 67 -0.42 6.26 -13.31
CA LEU A 67 -0.09 4.94 -13.87
C LEU A 67 -1.19 3.91 -13.62
N LEU A 68 -1.81 3.89 -12.44
CA LEU A 68 -2.94 3.02 -12.15
C LEU A 68 -4.14 3.35 -13.03
N GLN A 69 -4.46 4.64 -13.20
CA GLN A 69 -5.53 5.05 -14.10
C GLN A 69 -5.23 4.63 -15.55
N TYR A 70 -3.99 4.77 -16.01
CA TYR A 70 -3.58 4.31 -17.33
C TYR A 70 -3.77 2.79 -17.52
N ILE A 71 -3.49 2.00 -16.48
CA ILE A 71 -3.72 0.54 -16.51
C ILE A 71 -5.21 0.20 -16.57
N ILE A 72 -6.03 0.87 -15.75
CA ILE A 72 -7.49 0.68 -15.75
C ILE A 72 -8.09 1.08 -17.11
N ASP A 73 -7.68 2.23 -17.64
CA ASP A 73 -8.13 2.71 -18.95
C ASP A 73 -7.74 1.76 -20.10
N MET A 74 -6.61 1.05 -19.98
CA MET A 74 -6.22 0.03 -20.95
C MET A 74 -7.09 -1.22 -20.85
N ASP A 75 -7.36 -1.68 -19.62
CA ASP A 75 -8.19 -2.87 -19.36
C ASP A 75 -9.64 -2.63 -19.80
N ASP A 76 -10.20 -1.45 -19.50
CA ASP A 76 -11.55 -1.03 -19.93
C ASP A 76 -11.68 -0.97 -21.46
N ARG A 77 -10.58 -0.70 -22.18
CA ARG A 77 -10.54 -0.69 -23.65
C ARG A 77 -10.30 -2.09 -24.24
N GLY A 78 -10.21 -3.13 -23.41
CA GLY A 78 -9.96 -4.50 -23.82
C GLY A 78 -8.49 -4.79 -24.17
N PHE A 79 -7.56 -3.91 -23.80
CA PHE A 79 -6.12 -4.15 -23.98
C PHE A 79 -5.51 -4.69 -22.69
N THR A 80 -4.89 -5.87 -22.77
CA THR A 80 -4.11 -6.39 -21.64
C THR A 80 -2.91 -5.46 -21.38
N PRO A 81 -2.80 -4.83 -20.19
CA PRO A 81 -1.67 -3.98 -19.83
C PRO A 81 -0.36 -4.76 -19.94
N LYS A 82 0.53 -4.37 -20.86
CA LYS A 82 1.87 -4.95 -20.95
C LYS A 82 2.82 -4.17 -20.06
N LEU A 83 3.73 -4.87 -19.37
CA LEU A 83 4.76 -4.25 -18.53
C LEU A 83 5.55 -3.18 -19.30
N SER A 84 5.89 -3.45 -20.56
CA SER A 84 6.60 -2.51 -21.42
C SER A 84 5.83 -1.19 -21.60
N GLY A 85 4.51 -1.25 -21.79
CA GLY A 85 3.68 -0.05 -21.92
C GLY A 85 3.57 0.74 -20.62
N VAL A 86 3.51 0.05 -19.48
CA VAL A 86 3.53 0.70 -18.15
C VAL A 86 4.90 1.32 -17.86
N GLU A 87 5.99 0.65 -18.25
CA GLU A 87 7.35 1.17 -18.14
C GLU A 87 7.56 2.41 -19.03
N ASP A 88 7.05 2.41 -20.25
CA ASP A 88 7.11 3.54 -21.16
C ASP A 88 6.34 4.75 -20.61
N MET A 89 5.13 4.53 -20.07
CA MET A 89 4.35 5.59 -19.43
C MET A 89 5.04 6.11 -18.16
N ALA A 90 5.62 5.23 -17.35
CA ALA A 90 6.39 5.63 -16.18
C ALA A 90 7.63 6.45 -16.58
N ASN A 91 8.35 6.03 -17.63
CA ASN A 91 9.50 6.74 -18.14
C ASN A 91 9.14 8.08 -18.80
N TYR A 92 7.95 8.20 -19.39
CA TYR A 92 7.40 9.46 -19.90
C TYR A 92 7.16 10.45 -18.75
N ILE A 93 6.50 10.00 -17.68
CA ILE A 93 6.26 10.80 -16.47
C ILE A 93 7.58 11.22 -15.80
N LEU A 94 8.58 10.34 -15.78
CA LEU A 94 9.90 10.66 -15.21
C LEU A 94 10.68 11.66 -16.09
N GLN A 95 10.55 11.58 -17.40
CA GLN A 95 11.19 12.51 -18.33
C GLN A 95 10.60 13.92 -18.24
N SER A 96 9.28 14.05 -18.06
CA SER A 96 8.63 15.37 -17.96
C SER A 96 9.11 16.20 -16.76
N ARG A 97 9.63 15.55 -15.72
CA ARG A 97 10.23 16.17 -14.53
C ARG A 97 11.76 16.15 -14.50
N GLY A 98 12.42 15.71 -15.57
CA GLY A 98 13.89 15.62 -15.65
C GLY A 98 14.53 14.56 -14.76
N ALA A 99 13.79 13.52 -14.35
CA ALA A 99 14.30 12.46 -13.49
C ALA A 99 14.88 11.27 -14.26
N LYS A 100 15.69 10.47 -13.57
CA LYS A 100 16.31 9.25 -14.11
C LYS A 100 15.25 8.20 -14.44
N ARG A 101 15.37 7.56 -15.60
CA ARG A 101 14.53 6.45 -16.08
C ARG A 101 14.46 5.29 -15.05
N VAL A 102 13.33 4.58 -15.08
CA VAL A 102 13.05 3.37 -14.31
C VAL A 102 13.00 2.19 -15.27
N LYS A 103 13.54 1.05 -14.83
CA LYS A 103 13.37 -0.23 -15.48
C LYS A 103 12.54 -1.10 -14.55
N LEU A 104 11.37 -1.56 -15.00
CA LEU A 104 10.50 -2.41 -14.18
C LEU A 104 10.96 -3.86 -14.36
N TYR A 105 11.26 -4.55 -13.27
CA TYR A 105 11.58 -5.99 -13.29
C TYR A 105 10.37 -6.77 -12.78
N LEU A 106 9.95 -7.78 -13.53
CA LEU A 106 9.05 -8.80 -13.01
C LEU A 106 9.86 -9.81 -12.21
N HIS A 107 9.57 -9.94 -10.92
CA HIS A 107 9.71 -11.22 -10.24
C HIS A 107 8.29 -11.78 -10.08
N PHE A 108 7.98 -12.79 -10.90
CA PHE A 108 6.81 -13.66 -10.70
C PHE A 108 7.06 -14.58 -9.51
#